data_AF-A0A4Y2C7Z2-F1
#
_entry.id   AF-A0A4Y2C7Z2-F1
#
_cell.length_a   1.000
_cell.length_b   1.000
_cell.length_c   1.000
_cell.angle_alpha   90.00
_cell.angle_beta   90.00
_cell.angle_gamma   90.00
#
_symmetry.space_group_name_H-M   'P 1'
#
loop_
_entity.id
_entity.type
_entity.pdbx_description
1 polymer ?
#
loop_
_entity_poly.entity_id
_entity_poly.type
_entity_poly.pdbx_seq_one_letter_code
_entity_poly.pdbx_strand_id
1 'polypeptide(L)'
;MVVGRSARYRVKDDLLEYRGGEKDAWRLAVPVKLKERVIAEFHEPPIAGHLGIKTTYRKCRSCMFWPNMRTNIKKFVSSCSICQQHKFSQRWKQGFLKNTTVSVLNEMMGIDLMGPLPVSPRGNRYCLVIVDYYSKWGGTVLAMPCHHRRHSPVSCKRCVFSFWMPSGFAV
;
A
#
# COMPACT_ATOMS: atom_id res chain seq x y z
N MET A 1 11.87 30.35 47.23
CA MET A 1 11.45 29.58 46.03
C MET A 1 12.39 28.38 45.93
N VAL A 2 11.90 27.16 46.18
CA VAL A 2 12.75 25.97 46.27
C VAL A 2 13.18 25.55 44.87
N VAL A 3 14.42 25.87 44.49
CA VAL A 3 15.04 25.35 43.27
C VAL A 3 15.36 23.88 43.51
N GLY A 4 14.39 23.01 43.21
CA GLY A 4 14.56 21.57 43.34
C GLY A 4 15.67 21.08 42.42
N ARG A 5 16.85 20.80 42.98
CA ARG A 5 17.96 20.12 42.29
C ARG A 5 17.62 18.65 42.10
N SER A 6 16.81 18.34 41.09
CA SER A 6 16.71 16.98 40.56
C SER A 6 17.86 16.78 39.57
N ALA A 7 18.62 15.68 39.65
CA ALA A 7 19.77 15.42 38.77
C ALA A 7 19.45 15.48 37.26
N ARG A 8 18.15 15.40 36.89
CA ARG A 8 17.66 15.42 35.51
C ARG A 8 17.12 16.76 35.04
N TYR A 9 16.96 17.75 35.91
CA TYR A 9 16.41 19.05 35.56
C TYR A 9 17.33 20.17 36.04
N ARG A 10 17.51 21.19 35.21
CA ARG A 10 18.23 22.41 35.60
C ARG A 10 17.57 23.62 34.98
N VAL A 11 17.75 24.78 35.59
CA VAL A 11 17.36 26.06 34.99
C VAL A 11 18.62 26.72 34.48
N LYS A 12 18.61 27.14 33.21
CA LYS A 12 19.71 27.87 32.56
C LYS A 12 19.09 29.01 31.74
N ASP A 13 19.56 30.23 31.94
CA ASP A 13 19.06 31.42 31.23
C ASP A 13 17.52 31.56 31.31
N ASP A 14 16.96 31.34 32.51
CA ASP A 14 15.51 31.28 32.81
C ASP A 14 14.71 30.19 32.07
N LEU A 15 15.39 29.28 31.38
CA LEU A 15 14.79 28.14 30.69
C LEU A 15 15.00 26.85 31.47
N LEU A 16 13.94 26.03 31.57
CA LEU A 16 14.03 24.70 32.15
C LEU A 16 14.62 23.73 31.12
N GLU A 17 15.72 23.08 31.47
CA GLU A 17 16.35 22.02 30.69
C GLU A 17 16.19 20.67 31.37
N TYR A 18 16.00 19.64 30.56
CA TYR A 18 15.91 18.25 30.97
C TYR A 18 17.05 17.42 30.37
N ARG A 19 17.64 16.56 31.19
CA ARG A 19 18.64 15.56 30.81
C ARG A 19 18.04 14.17 30.96
N GLY A 20 18.03 13.42 29.85
CA GLY A 20 17.62 12.02 29.85
C GLY A 20 17.46 11.38 28.47
N GLY A 21 17.42 10.05 28.47
CA GLY A 21 17.40 9.21 27.27
C GLY A 21 18.80 8.83 26.79
N GLU A 22 18.85 8.12 25.66
CA GLU A 22 20.04 7.40 25.16
C GLU A 22 21.33 8.23 24.98
N LYS A 23 21.21 9.50 24.57
CA LYS A 23 22.36 10.40 24.38
C LYS A 23 22.73 11.23 25.61
N ASP A 24 21.95 11.12 26.68
CA ASP A 24 22.12 11.85 27.94
C ASP A 24 22.42 13.37 27.81
N ALA A 25 21.89 13.98 26.75
CA ALA A 25 22.10 15.38 26.42
C ALA A 25 21.01 16.27 27.04
N TRP A 26 21.37 17.51 27.36
CA TRP A 26 20.44 18.55 27.81
C TRP A 26 19.52 18.99 26.67
N ARG A 27 18.23 19.10 26.95
CA ARG A 27 17.19 19.52 26.02
C ARG A 27 16.25 20.50 26.69
N LEU A 28 15.67 21.40 25.91
CA LEU A 28 14.70 22.36 26.44
C LEU A 28 13.41 21.64 26.86
N ALA A 29 12.98 21.83 28.12
CA ALA A 29 11.73 21.30 28.61
C ALA A 29 10.58 22.24 28.23
N VAL A 30 9.62 21.74 27.45
CA VAL A 30 8.54 22.56 26.88
C VAL A 30 7.32 22.57 27.81
N PRO A 31 6.84 23.76 28.24
CA PRO A 31 5.59 23.90 29.00
C PRO A 31 4.37 23.35 28.24
N VAL A 32 3.36 22.87 28.96
CA VAL A 32 2.15 22.27 28.38
C VAL A 32 1.49 23.16 27.33
N LYS A 33 1.41 24.47 27.60
CA LYS A 33 0.77 25.47 26.73
C LYS A 33 1.49 25.67 25.38
N LEU A 34 2.79 25.34 25.29
CA LEU A 34 3.60 25.59 24.09
C LEU A 34 3.81 24.35 23.23
N LYS A 35 3.41 23.17 23.71
CA LYS A 35 3.63 21.89 23.01
C LYS A 35 3.04 21.90 21.60
N GLU A 36 1.79 22.35 21.45
CA GLU A 36 1.11 22.34 20.15
C GLU A 36 1.77 23.29 19.16
N ARG A 37 2.11 24.51 19.60
CA ARG A 37 2.85 25.48 18.78
C ARG A 37 4.19 24.92 18.33
N VAL A 38 4.94 24.28 19.23
CA VAL A 38 6.20 23.61 18.86
C VAL A 38 5.97 22.53 17.81
N ILE A 39 4.94 21.68 17.96
CA ILE A 39 4.66 20.62 16.99
C ILE A 39 4.29 21.21 15.62
N ALA A 40 3.50 22.29 15.61
CA ALA A 40 3.12 23.02 14.40
C ALA A 40 4.36 23.51 13.63
N GLU A 41 5.30 24.17 14.31
CA GLU A 41 6.56 24.66 13.71
C GLU A 41 7.41 23.55 13.08
N PHE A 42 7.38 22.33 13.61
CA PHE A 42 8.12 21.21 13.01
C PHE A 42 7.34 20.48 11.91
N HIS A 43 6.02 20.67 11.83
CA HIS A 43 5.14 19.92 10.94
C HIS A 43 4.69 20.74 9.73
N GLU A 44 4.21 21.96 9.95
CA GLU A 44 3.48 22.78 8.97
C GLU A 44 4.34 23.56 7.98
N PRO A 45 5.57 24.03 8.27
CA PRO A 45 6.28 24.89 7.35
C PRO A 45 6.49 24.25 5.97
N PRO A 46 6.46 25.04 4.87
CA PRO A 46 6.69 24.53 3.52
C PRO A 46 8.01 23.75 3.38
N ILE A 47 9.04 24.17 4.12
CA ILE A 47 10.36 23.53 4.17
C ILE A 47 10.32 22.19 4.93
N ALA A 48 9.43 22.06 5.91
CA ALA A 48 9.21 20.81 6.63
C ALA A 48 8.32 19.83 5.84
N GLY A 49 7.39 20.34 5.02
CA GLY A 49 6.61 19.54 4.08
C GLY A 49 5.67 18.53 4.76
N HIS A 50 5.00 18.91 5.86
CA HIS A 50 4.05 18.03 6.55
C HIS A 50 4.65 16.68 6.98
N LEU A 51 5.80 16.74 7.65
CA LEU A 51 6.54 15.57 8.11
C LEU A 51 5.63 14.54 8.79
N GLY A 52 5.86 13.27 8.47
CA GLY A 52 5.19 12.17 9.14
C GLY A 52 5.56 12.06 10.62
N ILE A 53 4.69 11.43 11.40
CA ILE A 53 4.79 11.29 12.88
C ILE A 53 6.20 10.89 13.35
N LYS A 54 6.83 9.90 12.71
CA LYS A 54 8.16 9.41 13.09
C LYS A 54 9.23 10.48 12.90
N THR A 55 9.19 11.21 11.79
CA THR A 55 10.20 12.22 11.46
C THR A 55 10.04 13.46 12.33
N THR A 56 8.80 13.94 12.52
CA THR A 56 8.48 15.04 13.45
C THR A 56 8.97 14.70 14.86
N TYR A 57 8.69 13.48 15.35
CA TYR A 57 9.17 13.03 16.65
C TYR A 57 10.71 13.04 16.76
N ARG A 58 11.43 12.56 15.74
CA ARG A 58 12.90 12.56 15.76
C ARG A 58 13.48 13.97 15.82
N LYS A 59 12.92 14.91 15.05
CA LYS A 59 13.35 16.33 15.05
C LYS A 59 13.01 17.03 16.37
N CYS A 60 11.78 16.90 16.87
CA CYS A 60 11.42 17.47 18.17
C CYS A 60 12.30 16.91 19.31
N ARG A 61 12.53 15.60 19.33
CA ARG A 61 13.30 14.93 20.39
C ARG A 61 14.78 15.29 20.39
N SER A 62 15.36 15.78 19.29
CA SER A 62 16.78 16.14 19.28
C SER A 62 17.06 17.42 20.06
N CYS A 63 16.11 18.34 20.15
CA CYS A 63 16.27 19.66 20.75
C CYS A 63 15.41 19.89 22.00
N MET A 64 14.25 19.23 22.10
CA MET A 64 13.23 19.52 23.12
C MET A 64 12.74 18.25 23.81
N PHE A 65 12.12 18.44 24.98
CA PHE A 65 11.55 17.38 25.79
C PHE A 65 10.23 17.79 26.45
N TRP A 66 9.29 16.85 26.50
CA TRP A 66 8.16 16.88 27.42
C TRP A 66 7.62 15.46 27.66
N PRO A 67 6.87 15.20 28.73
CA PRO A 67 6.24 13.89 28.93
C PRO A 67 5.26 13.56 27.80
N ASN A 68 5.27 12.31 27.33
CA ASN A 68 4.36 11.79 26.29
C ASN A 68 4.47 12.44 24.89
N MET A 69 5.67 12.93 24.50
CA MET A 69 5.90 13.56 23.18
C MET A 69 5.31 12.78 22.01
N ARG A 70 5.58 11.47 21.97
CA ARG A 70 5.15 10.61 20.86
C ARG A 70 3.64 10.58 20.71
N THR A 71 2.91 10.53 21.82
CA THR A 71 1.45 10.52 21.84
C THR A 71 0.89 11.88 21.42
N ASN A 72 1.44 12.99 21.91
CA ASN A 72 0.98 14.32 21.52
C ASN A 72 1.25 14.60 20.04
N ILE A 73 2.46 14.30 19.55
CA ILE A 73 2.82 14.47 18.13
C ILE A 73 1.94 13.58 17.25
N LYS A 74 1.69 12.32 17.64
CA LYS A 74 0.79 11.44 16.91
C LYS A 74 -0.61 12.06 16.80
N LYS A 75 -1.18 12.53 17.91
CA LYS A 75 -2.51 13.16 17.92
C LYS A 75 -2.56 14.37 16.97
N PHE A 76 -1.60 15.28 17.07
CA PHE A 76 -1.54 16.51 16.26
C PHE A 76 -1.36 16.21 14.76
N VAL A 77 -0.38 15.38 14.39
CA VAL A 77 -0.13 15.05 12.98
C VAL A 77 -1.29 14.23 12.40
N SER A 78 -1.95 13.40 13.21
CA SER A 78 -3.15 12.67 12.80
C SER A 78 -4.37 13.56 12.61
N SER A 79 -4.45 14.75 13.22
CA SER A 79 -5.53 15.72 13.01
C SER A 79 -5.26 16.74 11.90
N CYS A 80 -4.10 16.70 11.25
CA CYS A 80 -3.77 17.61 10.15
C CYS A 80 -4.60 17.30 8.89
N SER A 81 -5.44 18.24 8.47
CA SER A 81 -6.32 18.12 7.30
C SER A 81 -5.55 17.90 5.99
N ILE A 82 -4.44 18.64 5.81
CA ILE A 82 -3.58 18.54 4.62
C ILE A 82 -2.99 17.12 4.52
N CYS A 83 -2.47 16.59 5.62
CA CYS A 83 -1.96 15.22 5.69
C CYS A 83 -3.04 14.18 5.40
N GLN A 84 -4.25 14.36 5.94
CA GLN A 84 -5.35 13.42 5.76
C GLN A 84 -5.83 13.37 4.30
N GLN A 85 -5.85 14.51 3.61
CA GLN A 85 -6.25 14.58 2.20
C GLN A 85 -5.22 13.94 1.25
N HIS A 86 -3.93 14.09 1.56
CA HIS A 86 -2.85 13.64 0.67
C HIS A 86 -2.34 12.22 0.99
N LYS A 87 -2.56 11.70 2.20
CA LYS A 87 -2.17 10.33 2.56
C LYS A 87 -3.27 9.36 2.21
N PHE A 88 -3.10 8.65 1.10
CA PHE A 88 -3.87 7.46 0.79
C PHE A 88 -3.62 6.38 1.87
N SER A 89 -4.69 5.71 2.30
CA SER A 89 -4.53 4.54 3.16
C SER A 89 -3.87 3.42 2.36
N GLN A 90 -2.67 2.99 2.75
CA GLN A 90 -2.03 1.79 2.19
C GLN A 90 -2.71 0.49 2.63
N ARG A 91 -3.79 0.56 3.40
CA ARG A 91 -4.59 -0.59 3.78
C ARG A 91 -5.52 -0.93 2.62
N TRP A 92 -4.95 -1.59 1.60
CA TRP A 92 -5.76 -2.28 0.61
C TRP A 92 -6.66 -3.24 1.39
N LYS A 93 -7.97 -3.15 1.18
CA LYS A 93 -8.88 -4.20 1.65
C LYS A 93 -8.42 -5.46 0.93
N GLN A 94 -7.79 -6.40 1.65
CA GLN A 94 -7.62 -7.74 1.10
C GLN A 94 -9.02 -8.23 0.76
N GLY A 95 -9.32 -8.34 -0.54
CA GLY A 95 -10.55 -8.99 -0.97
C GLY A 95 -10.55 -10.40 -0.40
N PHE A 96 -11.73 -10.91 -0.03
CA PHE A 96 -11.87 -12.31 0.35
C PHE A 96 -11.52 -13.16 -0.87
N LEU A 97 -10.32 -13.75 -0.88
CA LEU A 97 -9.96 -14.77 -1.85
C LEU A 97 -10.85 -15.98 -1.55
N LYS A 98 -11.84 -16.22 -2.41
CA LYS A 98 -12.61 -17.46 -2.39
C LYS A 98 -11.86 -18.49 -3.23
N ASN A 99 -11.67 -19.68 -2.67
CA ASN A 99 -11.19 -20.80 -3.46
C ASN A 99 -12.28 -21.19 -4.45
N THR A 100 -11.93 -21.27 -5.73
CA THR A 100 -12.79 -21.85 -6.75
C THR A 100 -12.73 -23.36 -6.60
N THR A 101 -13.84 -23.98 -6.17
CA THR A 101 -14.02 -25.43 -6.19
C THR A 101 -14.62 -25.82 -7.54
N VAL A 102 -13.95 -26.70 -8.27
CA VAL A 102 -14.41 -27.26 -9.53
C VAL A 102 -14.36 -28.77 -9.38
N SER A 103 -15.43 -29.46 -9.79
CA SER A 103 -15.70 -30.87 -9.51
C SER A 103 -15.68 -31.76 -10.75
N VAL A 104 -15.96 -31.19 -11.93
CA VAL A 104 -15.94 -31.91 -13.20
C VAL A 104 -15.18 -31.14 -14.27
N LEU A 105 -14.69 -31.85 -15.28
CA LEU A 105 -14.10 -31.25 -16.48
C LEU A 105 -15.11 -30.25 -17.08
N ASN A 106 -14.60 -29.11 -17.58
CA ASN A 106 -15.38 -28.12 -18.31
C ASN A 106 -16.44 -27.36 -17.50
N GLU A 107 -16.47 -27.50 -16.18
CA GLU A 107 -17.37 -26.75 -15.30
C GLU A 107 -16.99 -25.26 -15.22
N MET A 108 -15.69 -24.95 -15.22
CA MET A 108 -15.20 -23.58 -15.23
C MET A 108 -13.94 -23.44 -16.07
N MET A 109 -13.96 -22.48 -17.00
CA MET A 109 -12.83 -22.16 -17.87
C MET A 109 -12.39 -20.71 -17.71
N GLY A 110 -11.08 -20.52 -17.62
CA GLY A 110 -10.43 -19.24 -17.67
C GLY A 110 -10.06 -18.94 -19.11
N ILE A 111 -10.43 -17.77 -19.61
CA ILE A 111 -10.05 -17.33 -20.94
C ILE A 111 -9.29 -16.03 -20.82
N ASP A 112 -8.08 -16.01 -21.36
CA ASP A 112 -7.23 -14.83 -21.39
C ASP A 112 -6.68 -14.59 -22.80
N LEU A 113 -6.39 -13.33 -23.12
CA LEU A 113 -5.83 -12.92 -24.40
C LEU A 113 -4.44 -12.34 -24.18
N MET A 114 -3.41 -13.11 -24.52
CA MET A 114 -2.03 -12.67 -24.43
C MET A 114 -1.62 -11.88 -25.68
N GLY A 115 -1.08 -10.68 -25.50
CA GLY A 115 -0.45 -9.89 -26.57
C GLY A 115 -0.58 -8.37 -26.44
N PRO A 116 -0.02 -7.61 -27.39
CA PRO A 116 0.47 -8.06 -28.70
C PRO A 116 1.84 -8.76 -28.67
N LEU A 117 1.98 -9.83 -29.45
CA LEU A 117 3.19 -10.60 -29.72
C LEU A 117 3.77 -10.24 -31.10
N PRO A 118 5.04 -10.59 -31.39
CA PRO A 118 5.61 -10.46 -32.73
C PRO A 118 4.70 -11.10 -33.78
N VAL A 119 4.61 -10.46 -34.96
CA VAL A 119 3.72 -10.89 -36.03
C VAL A 119 4.21 -12.23 -36.59
N SER A 120 3.40 -13.27 -36.41
CA SER A 120 3.64 -14.56 -37.08
C SER A 120 3.57 -14.40 -38.62
N PRO A 121 4.14 -15.34 -39.41
CA PRO A 121 4.04 -15.29 -40.89
C PRO A 121 2.61 -15.25 -41.41
N ARG A 122 1.64 -15.77 -40.63
CA ARG A 122 0.22 -15.72 -40.96
C ARG A 122 -0.44 -14.38 -40.61
N GLY A 123 0.26 -13.47 -39.92
CA GLY A 123 -0.22 -12.15 -39.51
C GLY A 123 -0.86 -12.08 -38.11
N ASN A 124 -0.84 -13.17 -37.35
CA ASN A 124 -1.35 -13.19 -35.97
C ASN A 124 -0.44 -12.43 -35.01
N ARG A 125 -1.06 -11.72 -34.05
CA ARG A 125 -0.38 -10.91 -33.02
C ARG A 125 -0.85 -11.20 -31.60
N TYR A 126 -1.82 -12.08 -31.41
CA TYR A 126 -2.36 -12.41 -30.11
C TYR A 126 -2.45 -13.91 -29.95
N CYS A 127 -2.41 -14.38 -28.71
CA CYS A 127 -2.64 -15.77 -28.36
C CYS A 127 -3.83 -15.84 -27.40
N LEU A 128 -4.91 -16.49 -27.82
CA LEU A 128 -6.03 -16.81 -26.94
C LEU A 128 -5.64 -18.03 -26.12
N VAL A 129 -5.66 -17.89 -24.79
CA VAL A 129 -5.34 -18.94 -23.82
C VAL A 129 -6.63 -19.37 -23.14
N ILE A 130 -7.00 -20.63 -23.29
CA ILE A 130 -8.14 -21.24 -22.60
C ILE A 130 -7.60 -22.27 -21.62
N VAL A 131 -7.99 -22.17 -20.34
CA VAL A 131 -7.59 -23.06 -19.26
C VAL A 131 -8.81 -23.63 -18.57
N ASP A 132 -8.92 -24.96 -18.50
CA ASP A 132 -9.90 -25.62 -17.65
C ASP A 132 -9.41 -25.70 -16.20
N TYR A 133 -10.17 -25.14 -15.26
CA TYR A 133 -9.79 -25.06 -13.85
C TYR A 133 -9.80 -26.43 -13.15
N TYR A 134 -10.54 -27.42 -13.66
CA TYR A 134 -10.54 -28.78 -13.10
C TYR A 134 -9.26 -29.54 -13.44
N SER A 135 -8.83 -29.49 -14.70
CA SER A 135 -7.64 -30.20 -15.20
C SER A 135 -6.30 -29.78 -14.59
N LYS A 136 -6.28 -28.70 -13.76
CA LYS A 136 -5.13 -28.18 -13.01
C LYS A 136 -3.79 -28.33 -13.76
N TRP A 137 -3.54 -27.46 -14.75
CA TRP A 137 -2.27 -27.41 -15.51
C TRP A 137 -1.87 -28.69 -16.27
N GLY A 138 -2.64 -29.79 -16.14
CA GLY A 138 -2.28 -31.13 -16.62
C GLY A 138 -2.65 -31.45 -18.06
N GLY A 139 -3.22 -30.52 -18.83
CA GLY A 139 -3.45 -30.81 -20.26
C GLY A 139 -4.34 -29.88 -21.07
N THR A 140 -5.08 -28.94 -20.46
CA THR A 140 -6.06 -28.14 -21.21
C THR A 140 -5.63 -26.67 -21.32
N VAL A 141 -4.46 -26.42 -21.89
CA VAL A 141 -4.07 -25.06 -22.31
C VAL A 141 -4.12 -25.01 -23.83
N LEU A 142 -5.19 -24.42 -24.37
CA LEU A 142 -5.29 -24.16 -25.81
C LEU A 142 -4.79 -22.75 -26.10
N ALA A 143 -3.71 -22.67 -26.86
CA ALA A 143 -3.10 -21.43 -27.33
C ALA A 143 -3.43 -21.24 -28.82
N MET A 144 -4.32 -20.30 -29.14
CA MET A 144 -4.75 -20.07 -30.52
C MET A 144 -4.31 -18.71 -31.05
N PRO A 145 -3.61 -18.67 -32.21
CA PRO A 145 -3.12 -17.43 -32.76
C PRO A 145 -4.27 -16.59 -33.36
N CYS A 146 -4.34 -15.32 -32.99
CA CYS A 146 -5.38 -14.37 -33.40
C CYS A 146 -4.79 -13.11 -34.06
N HIS A 147 -5.43 -12.64 -35.13
CA HIS A 147 -5.03 -11.43 -35.87
C HIS A 147 -5.41 -10.11 -35.18
N HIS A 148 -6.59 -10.06 -34.56
CA HIS A 148 -7.17 -8.83 -34.05
C HIS A 148 -7.56 -8.96 -32.58
N ARG A 149 -7.32 -7.90 -31.79
CA ARG A 149 -7.77 -7.77 -30.39
C ARG A 149 -9.31 -7.77 -30.26
N ARG A 150 -10.04 -7.48 -31.35
CA ARG A 150 -11.51 -7.33 -31.38
C ARG A 150 -12.29 -8.65 -31.41
N HIS A 151 -11.64 -9.79 -31.62
CA HIS A 151 -12.31 -11.06 -31.36
C HIS A 151 -12.40 -11.21 -29.85
N SER A 152 -13.57 -10.89 -29.29
CA SER A 152 -13.81 -11.23 -27.90
C SER A 152 -13.56 -12.74 -27.75
N PRO A 153 -13.05 -13.20 -26.59
CA PRO A 153 -12.83 -14.63 -26.34
C PRO A 153 -14.06 -15.50 -26.67
N VAL A 154 -15.26 -14.90 -26.63
CA VAL A 154 -16.56 -15.50 -26.91
C VAL A 154 -16.94 -15.51 -28.41
N SER A 155 -16.38 -14.61 -29.22
CA SER A 155 -16.77 -14.42 -30.62
C SER A 155 -16.07 -15.40 -31.57
N CYS A 156 -15.00 -16.06 -31.13
CA CYS A 156 -14.29 -17.07 -31.92
C CYS A 156 -15.00 -18.44 -31.90
N LYS A 157 -16.29 -18.48 -32.25
CA LYS A 157 -17.10 -19.71 -32.31
C LYS A 157 -16.44 -20.81 -33.15
N ARG A 158 -15.83 -20.41 -34.27
CA ARG A 158 -15.17 -21.32 -35.22
C ARG A 158 -13.95 -22.05 -34.63
N CYS A 159 -13.27 -21.45 -33.65
CA CYS A 159 -12.06 -22.03 -33.06
C CYS A 159 -12.36 -22.90 -31.83
N VAL A 160 -13.38 -22.53 -31.03
CA VAL A 160 -13.77 -23.30 -29.84
C VAL A 160 -14.55 -24.56 -30.22
N PHE A 161 -15.47 -24.49 -31.18
CA PHE A 161 -16.33 -25.62 -31.54
C PHE A 161 -15.58 -26.78 -32.23
N SER A 162 -14.57 -26.48 -33.04
CA SER A 162 -13.94 -27.49 -33.91
C SER A 162 -13.08 -28.52 -33.17
N PHE A 163 -12.74 -28.26 -31.90
CA PHE A 163 -11.91 -29.15 -31.08
C PHE A 163 -12.68 -29.79 -29.91
N TRP A 164 -13.84 -29.23 -29.53
CA TRP A 164 -14.50 -29.53 -28.25
C TRP A 164 -15.82 -30.31 -28.37
N MET A 165 -16.38 -30.49 -29.57
CA MET A 165 -17.42 -31.48 -29.81
C MET A 165 -16.85 -32.63 -30.66
N PRO A 166 -16.29 -33.69 -30.04
CA PRO A 166 -16.29 -34.98 -30.69
C PRO A 166 -17.76 -35.34 -30.92
N SER A 167 -18.12 -35.69 -32.15
CA SER A 167 -19.45 -36.16 -32.55
C SER A 167 -20.01 -37.17 -31.55
N GLY A 168 -20.92 -36.73 -30.66
CA GLY A 168 -21.47 -37.60 -29.61
C GLY A 168 -22.25 -36.95 -28.47
N PHE A 169 -22.21 -35.63 -28.27
CA PHE A 169 -23.07 -34.95 -27.29
C PHE A 169 -23.94 -33.91 -27.99
N ALA A 170 -25.17 -34.34 -28.32
CA ALA A 170 -26.26 -33.45 -28.65
C ALA A 170 -26.87 -32.89 -27.35
N VAL A 171 -27.25 -31.61 -27.37
CA VAL A 171 -28.44 -31.16 -26.64
C VAL A 171 -29.60 -31.28 -27.61
#